data_AF-A0A2X1RMJ2-F1
#
_entry.id   AF-A0A2X1RMJ2-F1
#
_cell.length_a   1.000
_cell.length_b   1.000
_cell.length_c   1.000
_cell.angle_alpha   90.00
_cell.angle_beta   90.00
_cell.angle_gamma   90.00
#
_symmetry.space_group_name_H-M   'P 1'
#
loop_
_entity.id
_entity.type
_entity.pdbx_description
1 polymer ?
#
loop_
_entity_poly.entity_id
_entity_poly.type
_entity_poly.pdbx_seq_one_letter_code
_entity_poly.pdbx_strand_id
1 'polypeptide(L)'
;MPINMQAALSTTLSNMNNEPVKYKAYLQKGFDLLKLNYSLLSYISALGAYRDRMKKFATEPPQFLSGFYPVAKKIIYTLEHIEEIPEAIFNQQQESIETHLKELEKQEMTAEERAVFSLPYQQLNLITQLLPQFYEYFRKESC
;
A
#
# COMPACT_ATOMS: atom_id res chain seq x y z
N MET A 1 3.92 24.04 -7.72
CA MET A 1 4.40 22.89 -8.53
C MET A 1 4.69 21.77 -7.54
N PRO A 2 3.91 20.68 -7.50
CA PRO A 2 4.20 19.61 -6.56
C PRO A 2 5.49 18.93 -7.02
N ILE A 3 6.51 18.95 -6.15
CA ILE A 3 7.69 18.12 -6.34
C ILE A 3 7.19 16.69 -6.31
N ASN A 4 7.29 15.97 -7.43
CA ASN A 4 6.97 14.55 -7.46
C ASN A 4 7.93 13.87 -6.46
N MET A 5 7.41 13.39 -5.33
CA MET A 5 8.19 12.79 -4.24
C MET A 5 9.11 11.66 -4.76
N GLN A 6 8.70 10.94 -5.80
CA GLN A 6 9.52 9.96 -6.49
C GLN A 6 10.76 10.57 -7.16
N ALA A 7 10.60 11.72 -7.83
CA ALA A 7 11.69 12.41 -8.48
C ALA A 7 12.69 12.94 -7.43
N ALA A 8 12.21 13.47 -6.30
CA ALA A 8 13.07 13.89 -5.20
C ALA A 8 13.86 12.73 -4.58
N LEU A 9 13.20 11.59 -4.33
CA LEU A 9 13.85 10.36 -3.83
C LEU A 9 14.89 9.83 -4.82
N SER A 10 14.53 9.74 -6.11
CA SER A 10 15.42 9.27 -7.17
C SER A 10 16.63 10.19 -7.35
N THR A 11 16.45 11.51 -7.34
CA THR A 11 17.53 12.49 -7.40
C THR A 11 18.45 12.39 -6.17
N THR A 12 17.88 12.28 -4.98
CA THR A 12 18.65 12.12 -3.73
C THR A 12 19.53 10.87 -3.80
N LEU A 13 18.97 9.76 -4.27
CA LEU A 13 19.69 8.49 -4.40
C LEU A 13 20.80 8.54 -5.47
N SER A 14 20.54 9.20 -6.59
CA SER A 14 21.55 9.45 -7.64
C SER A 14 22.73 10.25 -7.10
N ASN A 15 22.44 11.31 -6.32
CA ASN A 15 23.48 12.11 -5.67
C ASN A 15 24.29 11.30 -4.65
N MET A 16 23.64 10.46 -3.85
CA MET A 16 24.32 9.55 -2.91
C MET A 16 25.19 8.52 -3.64
N ASN A 17 24.75 8.04 -4.80
CA ASN A 17 25.46 7.07 -5.60
C ASN A 17 26.74 7.65 -6.25
N ASN A 18 26.76 8.97 -6.47
CA ASN A 18 27.94 9.70 -6.95
C ASN A 18 28.98 9.95 -5.83
N GLU A 19 28.61 9.81 -4.55
CA GLU A 19 29.50 9.88 -3.38
C GLU A 19 29.45 8.58 -2.54
N PRO A 20 29.75 7.41 -3.14
CA PRO A 20 29.42 6.11 -2.54
C PRO A 20 30.22 5.78 -1.28
N VAL A 21 31.41 6.37 -1.10
CA VAL A 21 32.23 6.20 0.11
C VAL A 21 31.58 6.87 1.32
N LYS A 22 30.95 8.03 1.12
CA LYS A 22 30.34 8.83 2.19
C LYS A 22 28.96 8.31 2.60
N TYR A 23 28.20 7.75 1.65
CA TYR A 23 26.82 7.32 1.88
C TYR A 23 26.59 5.81 1.76
N LYS A 24 27.66 4.99 1.76
CA LYS A 24 27.59 3.53 1.59
C LYS A 24 26.54 2.86 2.49
N ALA A 25 26.46 3.29 3.76
CA ALA A 25 25.54 2.74 4.75
C ALA A 25 24.06 3.12 4.49
N TYR A 26 23.81 4.23 3.80
CA TYR A 26 22.46 4.77 3.55
C TYR A 26 21.95 4.44 2.14
N LEU A 27 22.84 4.13 1.19
CA LEU A 27 22.48 3.81 -0.19
C LEU A 27 21.53 2.62 -0.28
N GLN A 28 21.85 1.51 0.41
CA GLN A 28 21.02 0.31 0.38
C GLN A 28 19.61 0.60 0.92
N LYS A 29 19.52 1.29 2.06
CA LYS A 29 18.24 1.73 2.64
C LYS A 29 17.45 2.62 1.69
N GLY A 30 18.11 3.57 1.03
CA GLY A 30 17.46 4.46 0.05
C GLY A 30 16.91 3.72 -1.16
N PHE A 31 17.64 2.72 -1.70
CA PHE A 31 17.14 1.86 -2.77
C PHE A 31 15.94 1.02 -2.33
N ASP A 32 15.96 0.49 -1.11
CA ASP A 32 14.87 -0.35 -0.61
C ASP A 32 13.59 0.47 -0.39
N LEU A 33 13.69 1.69 0.18
CA LEU A 33 12.54 2.60 0.26
C LEU A 33 12.02 3.00 -1.12
N LEU A 34 12.92 3.29 -2.07
CA LEU A 34 12.52 3.64 -3.44
C LEU A 34 11.71 2.50 -4.08
N LYS A 35 12.16 1.24 -3.94
CA LYS A 35 11.42 0.06 -4.43
C LYS A 35 10.05 -0.08 -3.76
N LEU A 36 9.97 0.06 -2.44
CA LEU A 36 8.71 0.00 -1.70
C LEU A 36 7.72 1.08 -2.20
N ASN A 37 8.21 2.31 -2.39
CA ASN A 37 7.42 3.42 -2.91
C ASN A 37 6.90 3.15 -4.33
N TYR A 38 7.75 2.65 -5.23
CA TYR A 38 7.34 2.25 -6.58
C TYR A 38 6.26 1.15 -6.57
N SER A 39 6.43 0.11 -5.76
CA SER A 39 5.42 -0.95 -5.64
C SER A 39 4.08 -0.41 -5.15
N LEU A 40 4.09 0.40 -4.07
CA LEU A 40 2.89 1.01 -3.52
C LEU A 40 2.16 1.88 -4.56
N LEU A 41 2.89 2.74 -5.27
CA LEU A 41 2.31 3.61 -6.30
C LEU A 41 1.79 2.83 -7.51
N SER A 42 2.47 1.75 -7.90
CA SER A 42 2.00 0.85 -8.96
C SER A 42 0.65 0.25 -8.58
N TYR A 43 0.52 -0.25 -7.35
CA TYR A 43 -0.74 -0.83 -6.86
C TYR A 43 -1.86 0.21 -6.74
N ILE A 44 -1.56 1.42 -6.25
CA ILE A 44 -2.52 2.54 -6.23
C ILE A 44 -2.93 2.95 -7.65
N SER A 45 -2.00 2.95 -8.60
CA SER A 45 -2.29 3.30 -10.01
C SER A 45 -3.21 2.27 -10.65
N ALA A 46 -2.99 0.97 -10.38
CA ALA A 46 -3.88 -0.10 -10.82
C ALA A 46 -5.30 0.05 -10.23
N LEU A 47 -5.43 0.43 -8.95
CA LEU A 47 -6.72 0.79 -8.34
C LEU A 47 -7.38 1.98 -9.05
N GLY A 48 -6.60 3.02 -9.36
CA GLY A 48 -7.06 4.22 -10.06
C GLY A 48 -7.57 3.94 -11.48
N ALA A 49 -6.87 3.11 -12.25
CA ALA A 49 -7.29 2.67 -13.58
C ALA A 49 -8.61 1.87 -13.56
N TYR A 50 -8.91 1.24 -12.42
CA TYR A 50 -10.12 0.45 -12.22
C TYR A 50 -11.33 1.28 -11.76
N ARG A 51 -11.11 2.51 -11.26
CA ARG A 51 -12.15 3.39 -10.71
C ARG A 51 -13.33 3.61 -11.65
N ASP A 52 -13.08 3.80 -12.94
CA ASP A 52 -14.14 4.07 -13.91
C ASP A 52 -14.92 2.82 -14.31
N ARG A 53 -14.35 1.62 -14.12
CA ARG A 53 -15.11 0.36 -14.22
C ARG A 53 -16.04 0.20 -13.03
N MET A 54 -15.60 0.49 -11.80
CA MET A 54 -16.47 0.43 -10.61
C MET A 54 -17.69 1.35 -10.72
N LYS A 55 -17.53 2.56 -11.26
CA LYS A 55 -18.65 3.49 -11.49
C LYS A 55 -19.75 2.92 -12.38
N LYS A 56 -19.42 2.02 -13.32
CA LYS A 56 -20.41 1.38 -14.20
C LYS A 56 -21.28 0.35 -13.48
N PHE A 57 -20.84 -0.14 -12.32
CA PHE A 57 -21.57 -1.10 -11.48
C PHE A 57 -22.15 -0.44 -10.21
N ALA A 58 -22.14 0.90 -10.14
CA ALA A 58 -22.48 1.68 -8.94
C ALA A 58 -23.99 1.90 -8.71
N THR A 59 -24.86 1.13 -9.37
CA THR A 59 -26.32 1.30 -9.24
C THR A 59 -26.84 0.94 -7.84
N GLU A 60 -26.09 0.15 -7.07
CA GLU A 60 -26.16 -0.03 -5.61
C GLU A 60 -24.72 -0.33 -5.13
N PRO A 61 -24.25 0.08 -3.94
CA PRO A 61 -22.94 -0.35 -3.48
C PRO A 61 -22.99 -1.86 -3.27
N PRO A 62 -22.31 -2.67 -4.11
CA PRO A 62 -22.33 -4.12 -3.96
C PRO A 62 -21.82 -4.48 -2.57
N GLN A 63 -22.30 -5.58 -1.99
CA GLN A 63 -21.90 -6.07 -0.67
C GLN A 63 -20.36 -6.06 -0.50
N PHE A 64 -19.63 -6.31 -1.59
CA PHE A 64 -18.19 -6.13 -1.69
C PHE A 64 -17.67 -4.74 -1.28
N LEU A 65 -18.22 -3.65 -1.82
CA LEU A 65 -17.75 -2.28 -1.52
C LEU A 65 -17.92 -1.93 -0.04
N SER A 66 -18.95 -2.49 0.60
CA SER A 66 -19.22 -2.28 2.03
C SER A 66 -18.11 -2.87 2.92
N GLY A 67 -17.47 -3.97 2.51
CA GLY A 67 -16.31 -4.52 3.20
C GLY A 67 -14.97 -3.98 2.67
N PHE A 68 -14.89 -3.65 1.38
CA PHE A 68 -13.67 -3.16 0.74
C PHE A 68 -13.22 -1.80 1.27
N TYR A 69 -14.13 -0.82 1.39
CA TYR A 69 -13.77 0.52 1.84
C TYR A 69 -13.24 0.57 3.28
N PRO A 70 -13.83 -0.13 4.27
CA PRO A 70 -13.25 -0.22 5.60
C PRO A 70 -11.82 -0.75 5.62
N VAL A 71 -11.51 -1.78 4.81
CA VAL A 71 -10.15 -2.31 4.70
C VAL A 71 -9.20 -1.28 4.11
N ALA A 72 -9.58 -0.64 2.99
CA ALA A 72 -8.77 0.41 2.38
C ALA A 72 -8.50 1.56 3.35
N LYS A 73 -9.50 1.98 4.14
CA LYS A 73 -9.32 3.02 5.18
C LYS A 73 -8.35 2.60 6.28
N LYS A 74 -8.41 1.33 6.73
CA LYS A 74 -7.45 0.81 7.72
C LYS A 74 -6.03 0.84 7.17
N ILE A 75 -5.82 0.39 5.94
CA ILE A 75 -4.51 0.44 5.27
C ILE A 75 -3.98 1.88 5.19
N ILE A 76 -4.83 2.83 4.77
CA ILE A 76 -4.46 4.25 4.69
C ILE A 76 -4.05 4.77 6.08
N TYR A 77 -4.88 4.51 7.09
CA TYR A 77 -4.58 4.92 8.47
C TYR A 77 -3.25 4.34 8.95
N THR A 78 -3.00 3.05 8.73
CA THR A 78 -1.74 2.39 9.12
C THR A 78 -0.54 3.02 8.43
N LEU A 79 -0.63 3.34 7.13
CA LEU A 79 0.43 4.02 6.39
C LEU A 79 0.67 5.46 6.87
N GLU A 80 -0.39 6.21 7.16
CA GLU A 80 -0.31 7.59 7.63
C GLU A 80 0.35 7.72 9.00
N HIS A 81 0.19 6.73 9.87
CA HIS A 81 0.71 6.74 11.24
C HIS A 81 1.87 5.76 11.44
N ILE A 82 2.45 5.24 10.36
CA ILE A 82 3.37 4.10 10.39
C ILE A 82 4.64 4.33 11.22
N GLU A 83 5.06 5.59 11.35
CA GLU A 83 6.22 6.02 12.15
C GLU A 83 5.91 6.08 13.66
N GLU A 84 4.64 6.27 14.02
CA GLU A 84 4.21 6.59 15.39
C GLU A 84 3.52 5.42 16.09
N ILE A 85 2.94 4.49 15.33
CA ILE A 85 2.18 3.36 15.88
C ILE A 85 3.10 2.38 16.64
N PRO A 86 2.76 1.98 17.88
CA PRO A 86 3.47 0.93 18.58
C PRO A 86 3.35 -0.43 17.86
N GLU A 87 4.35 -1.29 18.02
CA GLU A 87 4.41 -2.61 17.36
C GLU A 87 3.19 -3.49 17.64
N ALA A 88 2.73 -3.50 18.89
CA ALA A 88 1.52 -4.24 19.25
C ALA A 88 0.29 -3.75 18.47
N ILE A 89 0.17 -2.43 18.27
CA ILE A 89 -0.94 -1.81 17.53
C ILE A 89 -0.79 -2.08 16.03
N PHE A 90 0.42 -1.97 15.49
CA PHE A 90 0.69 -2.33 14.09
C PHE A 90 0.31 -3.78 13.80
N ASN A 91 0.76 -4.74 14.62
CA ASN A 91 0.46 -6.15 14.46
C ASN A 91 -1.06 -6.43 14.54
N GLN A 92 -1.76 -5.78 15.48
CA GLN A 92 -3.20 -5.88 15.58
C GLN A 92 -3.92 -5.32 14.33
N GLN A 93 -3.45 -4.19 13.79
CA GLN A 93 -4.00 -3.62 12.56
C GLN A 93 -3.76 -4.53 11.36
N GLN A 94 -2.55 -5.06 11.22
CA GLN A 94 -2.17 -6.00 10.15
C GLN A 94 -3.06 -7.24 10.18
N GLU A 95 -3.19 -7.90 11.33
CA GLU A 95 -4.05 -9.08 11.48
C GLU A 95 -5.52 -8.77 11.17
N SER A 96 -6.01 -7.61 11.62
CA SER A 96 -7.37 -7.18 11.35
C SER A 96 -7.63 -6.93 9.87
N ILE A 97 -6.68 -6.31 9.16
CA ILE A 97 -6.74 -6.07 7.70
C ILE A 97 -6.76 -7.42 6.96
N GLU A 98 -5.84 -8.33 7.29
CA GLU A 98 -5.75 -9.66 6.68
C GLU A 98 -7.01 -10.50 6.91
N THR A 99 -7.58 -10.43 8.12
CA THR A 99 -8.81 -11.14 8.47
C THR A 99 -9.99 -10.63 7.64
N HIS A 100 -10.18 -9.31 7.57
CA HIS A 100 -11.24 -8.72 6.78
C HIS A 100 -11.09 -8.98 5.27
N LEU A 101 -9.86 -9.01 4.74
CA LEU A 101 -9.62 -9.39 3.35
C LEU A 101 -10.04 -10.85 3.09
N LYS A 102 -9.67 -11.77 3.97
CA LYS A 102 -10.09 -13.18 3.86
C LYS A 102 -11.61 -13.35 3.96
N GLU A 103 -12.29 -12.53 4.76
CA GLU A 103 -13.76 -12.55 4.87
C GLU A 103 -14.42 -12.02 3.60
N LEU A 104 -13.86 -10.95 2.99
CA LEU A 104 -14.32 -10.42 1.71
C LEU A 104 -14.22 -11.45 0.58
N GLU A 105 -13.15 -12.23 0.54
CA GLU A 105 -12.96 -13.29 -0.48
C GLU A 105 -14.02 -14.39 -0.41
N LYS A 106 -14.53 -14.66 0.79
CA LYS A 106 -15.57 -15.66 1.07
C LYS A 106 -16.98 -15.17 0.75
N GLN A 107 -17.16 -13.88 0.43
CA GLN A 107 -18.47 -13.37 0.08
C GLN A 107 -18.96 -14.01 -1.23
N GLU A 108 -20.23 -14.41 -1.23
CA GLU A 108 -20.93 -14.85 -2.43
C GLU A 108 -21.03 -13.66 -3.39
N MET A 109 -20.55 -13.85 -4.61
CA MET A 109 -20.51 -12.82 -5.65
C MET A 109 -20.85 -13.48 -6.99
N THR A 110 -21.58 -12.78 -7.86
CA THR A 110 -21.80 -13.27 -9.22
C THR A 110 -20.49 -13.34 -10.00
N ALA A 111 -20.48 -14.07 -11.12
CA ALA A 111 -19.28 -14.15 -11.98
C ALA A 111 -18.86 -12.76 -12.50
N GLU A 112 -19.83 -11.91 -12.83
CA GLU A 112 -19.61 -10.54 -13.27
C GLU A 112 -19.02 -9.68 -12.16
N GLU A 113 -19.57 -9.76 -10.95
CA GLU A 113 -19.03 -9.06 -9.78
C GLU A 113 -17.60 -9.51 -9.48
N ARG A 114 -17.35 -10.83 -9.47
CA ARG A 114 -16.01 -11.38 -9.22
C ARG A 114 -14.99 -10.91 -10.28
N ALA A 115 -15.38 -10.88 -11.54
CA ALA A 115 -14.56 -10.34 -12.62
C ALA A 115 -14.26 -8.85 -12.41
N VAL A 116 -15.21 -8.11 -11.86
CA VAL A 116 -15.03 -6.69 -11.57
C VAL A 116 -14.09 -6.47 -10.38
N PHE A 117 -14.29 -7.20 -9.29
CA PHE A 117 -13.66 -6.89 -8.01
C PHE A 117 -12.36 -7.63 -7.73
N SER A 118 -12.03 -8.66 -8.52
CA SER A 118 -10.77 -9.42 -8.42
C SER A 118 -9.53 -8.53 -8.41
N LEU A 119 -9.44 -7.56 -9.34
CA LEU A 119 -8.26 -6.70 -9.44
C LEU A 119 -8.14 -5.76 -8.22
N PRO A 120 -9.14 -4.95 -7.84
CA PRO A 120 -9.06 -4.12 -6.64
C PRO A 120 -8.74 -4.91 -5.37
N TYR A 121 -9.35 -6.08 -5.19
CA TYR A 121 -9.08 -6.98 -4.08
C TYR A 121 -7.60 -7.41 -4.05
N GLN A 122 -7.06 -7.83 -5.20
CA GLN A 122 -5.66 -8.21 -5.32
C GLN A 122 -4.72 -7.05 -5.00
N GLN A 123 -5.04 -5.82 -5.43
CA GLN A 123 -4.20 -4.66 -5.12
C GLN A 123 -4.16 -4.36 -3.61
N LEU A 124 -5.29 -4.47 -2.89
CA LEU A 124 -5.27 -4.30 -1.43
C LEU A 124 -4.46 -5.38 -0.72
N ASN A 125 -4.52 -6.63 -1.20
CA ASN A 125 -3.67 -7.70 -0.67
C ASN A 125 -2.18 -7.40 -0.87
N LEU A 126 -1.79 -6.95 -2.06
CA LEU A 126 -0.40 -6.59 -2.35
C LEU A 126 0.08 -5.41 -1.50
N ILE A 127 -0.75 -4.38 -1.30
CA ILE A 127 -0.43 -3.27 -0.39
C ILE A 127 -0.30 -3.76 1.05
N THR A 128 -1.18 -4.65 1.50
CA THR A 128 -1.14 -5.26 2.84
C THR A 128 0.15 -6.03 3.08
N GLN A 129 0.70 -6.69 2.06
CA GLN A 129 2.00 -7.38 2.11
C GLN A 129 3.21 -6.42 2.18
N LEU A 130 3.04 -5.16 1.75
CA LEU A 130 4.08 -4.15 1.88
C LEU A 130 4.11 -3.52 3.27
N LEU A 131 2.99 -3.53 4.02
CA LEU A 131 2.88 -2.85 5.32
C LEU A 131 3.99 -3.24 6.30
N PRO A 132 4.33 -4.53 6.52
CA PRO A 132 5.42 -4.89 7.43
C PRO A 132 6.78 -4.35 6.98
N GLN A 133 7.03 -4.29 5.67
CA GLN A 133 8.28 -3.78 5.13
C GLN A 133 8.41 -2.27 5.34
N PHE A 134 7.33 -1.52 5.16
CA PHE A 134 7.30 -0.09 5.50
C PHE A 134 7.50 0.12 7.00
N TYR A 135 6.80 -0.65 7.83
CA TYR A 135 6.90 -0.51 9.29
C TYR A 135 8.32 -0.78 9.81
N GLU A 136 8.93 -1.89 9.37
CA GLU A 136 10.31 -2.23 9.71
C GLU A 136 11.32 -1.18 9.24
N TYR A 137 11.07 -0.55 8.08
CA TYR A 137 11.92 0.50 7.56
C TYR A 137 11.96 1.70 8.50
N PHE A 138 10.80 2.24 8.88
CA PHE A 138 10.71 3.42 9.73
C PHE A 138 11.14 3.16 11.18
N ARG A 139 10.97 1.94 11.68
CA ARG A 139 11.47 1.56 13.00
C ARG A 139 12.99 1.50 13.10
N LYS A 140 13.67 1.03 12.05
CA LYS A 140 15.15 0.97 12.01
C LYS A 140 15.82 2.34 11.86
N GLU A 141 15.05 3.38 11.56
CA GLU A 141 15.51 4.78 11.53
C GLU A 141 15.34 5.46 12.90
N SER A 142 14.54 4.90 13.81
CA SER A 142 14.21 5.49 15.12
C SER A 142 15.09 4.97 16.28
N CYS A 143 16.04 4.06 16.02
CA CYS A 143 17.00 3.50 16.98
C CYS A 143 18.41 4.00 16.66
#